data_AF-A0ABD1AM86-F1
#
_entry.id   AF-A0ABD1AM86-F1
#
_cell.length_a   1.000
_cell.length_b   1.000
_cell.length_c   1.000
_cell.angle_alpha   90.00
_cell.angle_beta   90.00
_cell.angle_gamma   90.00
#
_symmetry.space_group_name_H-M   'P 1'
#
loop_
_entity.id
_entity.type
_entity.pdbx_description
1 polymer ?
#
loop_
_entity_poly.entity_id
_entity_poly.type
_entity_poly.pdbx_seq_one_letter_code
_entity_poly.pdbx_strand_id
1 'polypeptide(L)'
;MDSTSQPDMFLALPNALLVLIISFLPFKECVSTSVLSNRWRYLCHETRNISFKESDFLNHSFSNQESRMDARASFFRNIRQWIPIIQDQAFIESFEICVSFPIGYVDEIKDLIKLVVSKKVKKLSLDFSKPAWRGYNDVSRFDLIVELPECFYSLTTLESLKIFACEFDPSRFANPGLLRSLTIGWIRLTKVESLLSKSPLLKILRIKQCWGLDLTMIDGQLRELVVENSDFSYMTCSFDLPNVDSFTYSGDVISFHFDKINKIIKEVYIEFGLEGEYDEPNQSTIVEGEVLSGFLNNIRGARKLTVCPYLLQVIHECENPYYLLHPIETQHLVLRTKMHPKEFNGIRLLLNNCPNMKTLTFDILPPSFPAAFSYAGIDPRTYWMQNISYKCLRKTLKVITVNNFGGGSNELNILRYLIRSGGGCGVLERVEIYMRNTSKENQRMTTLARAAMLQRTSGRVQVLVHNV
;
A
#
# COMPACT_ATOMS: atom_id res chain seq x y z
N MET A 1 49.69 32.99 19.86
CA MET A 1 49.18 32.83 18.49
C MET A 1 49.09 31.33 18.26
N ASP A 2 47.89 30.80 18.07
CA ASP A 2 47.62 29.65 17.20
C ASP A 2 46.13 29.26 17.33
N SER A 3 45.36 29.67 16.31
CA SER A 3 44.04 29.11 16.03
C SER A 3 43.99 28.83 14.53
N THR A 4 44.62 27.75 14.10
CA THR A 4 44.41 27.19 12.76
C THR A 4 42.99 26.65 12.70
N SER A 5 42.03 27.52 12.34
CA SER A 5 40.72 27.08 11.90
C SER A 5 40.91 26.21 10.67
N GLN A 6 40.57 24.92 10.74
CA GLN A 6 40.51 24.09 9.54
C GLN A 6 39.65 24.82 8.50
N PRO A 7 40.15 25.04 7.27
CA PRO A 7 39.39 25.72 6.25
C PRO A 7 38.12 24.91 5.96
N ASP A 8 36.97 25.59 5.99
CA ASP A 8 35.69 24.98 5.64
C ASP A 8 35.77 24.44 4.21
N MET A 9 35.81 23.12 4.08
CA MET A 9 35.98 22.43 2.81
C MET A 9 34.84 22.72 1.84
N PHE A 10 33.65 23.12 2.32
CA PHE A 10 32.55 23.53 1.45
C PHE A 10 32.80 24.88 0.78
N LEU A 11 33.64 25.75 1.35
CA LEU A 11 34.07 26.99 0.70
C LEU A 11 34.96 26.72 -0.52
N ALA A 12 35.67 25.59 -0.54
CA ALA A 12 36.56 25.22 -1.65
C ALA A 12 35.85 24.52 -2.82
N LEU A 13 34.64 23.98 -2.62
CA LEU A 13 33.90 23.28 -3.67
C LEU A 13 33.31 24.27 -4.70
N PRO A 14 33.31 23.98 -6.01
CA PRO A 14 32.59 24.77 -7.02
C PRO A 14 31.06 24.75 -6.81
N ASN A 15 30.36 25.81 -7.25
CA ASN A 15 28.90 25.90 -7.12
C ASN A 15 28.17 24.70 -7.72
N ALA A 16 28.62 24.19 -8.87
CA ALA A 16 28.02 23.02 -9.51
C ALA A 16 28.04 21.77 -8.60
N LEU A 17 29.08 21.58 -7.78
CA LEU A 17 29.14 20.48 -6.82
C LEU A 17 28.25 20.74 -5.62
N LEU A 18 28.16 21.99 -5.14
CA LEU A 18 27.24 22.34 -4.05
C LEU A 18 25.78 22.13 -4.46
N VAL A 19 25.41 22.52 -5.69
CA VAL A 19 24.07 22.28 -6.26
C VAL A 19 23.78 20.79 -6.38
N LEU A 20 24.77 20.00 -6.82
CA LEU A 20 24.65 18.54 -6.84
C LEU A 20 24.42 17.97 -5.42
N ILE A 21 25.17 18.44 -4.42
CA ILE A 21 25.03 18.00 -3.03
C ILE A 21 23.62 18.30 -2.50
N ILE A 22 23.14 19.55 -2.63
CA ILE A 22 21.81 19.93 -2.15
C ILE A 22 20.67 19.29 -2.96
N SER A 23 20.93 18.84 -4.19
CA SER A 23 19.92 18.13 -5.00
C SER A 23 19.57 16.75 -4.43
N PHE A 24 20.41 16.21 -3.53
CA PHE A 24 20.11 14.99 -2.77
C PHE A 24 19.29 15.24 -1.50
N LEU A 25 19.10 16.50 -1.11
CA LEU A 25 18.28 16.87 0.04
C LEU A 25 16.81 16.97 -0.36
N PRO A 26 15.86 16.67 0.55
CA PRO A 26 14.47 17.08 0.40
C PRO A 26 14.38 18.58 0.10
N PHE A 27 13.40 18.99 -0.72
CA PHE A 27 13.31 20.38 -1.18
C PHE A 27 13.33 21.40 -0.02
N LYS A 28 12.58 21.16 1.06
CA LYS A 28 12.58 22.00 2.26
C LYS A 28 13.99 22.19 2.86
N GLU A 29 14.76 21.12 2.94
CA GLU A 29 16.14 21.15 3.45
C GLU A 29 17.08 21.86 2.47
N CYS A 30 16.93 21.60 1.16
CA CYS A 30 17.64 22.31 0.11
C CYS A 30 17.42 23.83 0.22
N VAL A 31 16.18 24.29 0.37
CA VAL A 31 15.87 25.71 0.57
C VAL A 31 16.45 26.23 1.89
N SER A 32 16.43 25.42 2.95
CA SER A 32 17.00 25.80 4.25
C SER A 32 18.51 26.03 4.19
N THR A 33 19.23 25.48 3.21
CA THR A 33 20.66 25.79 3.03
C THR A 33 20.91 27.26 2.66
N SER A 34 19.90 27.99 2.17
CA SER A 34 20.02 29.40 1.79
C SER A 34 20.42 30.33 2.96
N VAL A 35 20.21 29.90 4.21
CA VAL A 35 20.60 30.68 5.40
C VAL A 35 22.04 30.45 5.86
N LEU A 36 22.75 29.48 5.27
CA LEU A 36 24.11 29.10 5.71
C LEU A 36 25.14 30.21 5.43
N SER A 37 25.08 30.82 4.24
CA SER A 37 25.89 32.00 3.91
C SER A 37 25.37 32.71 2.65
N ASN A 38 25.92 33.89 2.35
CA ASN A 38 25.62 34.63 1.11
C ASN A 38 25.84 33.79 -0.16
N ARG A 39 26.79 32.86 -0.13
CA ARG A 39 27.05 31.96 -1.26
C ARG A 39 25.92 30.97 -1.45
N TRP A 40 25.41 30.39 -0.36
CA TRP A 40 24.36 29.38 -0.40
C TRP A 40 22.97 29.95 -0.67
N ARG A 41 22.78 31.25 -0.40
CA ARG A 41 21.51 31.97 -0.54
C ARG A 41 20.77 31.69 -1.85
N TYR A 42 21.50 31.55 -2.96
CA TYR A 42 20.93 31.37 -4.30
C TYR A 42 21.17 29.99 -4.91
N LEU A 43 21.96 29.11 -4.27
CA LEU A 43 22.26 27.78 -4.84
C LEU A 43 20.99 26.91 -4.92
N CYS A 44 20.10 27.03 -3.94
CA CYS A 44 18.84 26.32 -3.95
C CYS A 44 17.95 26.71 -5.14
N HIS A 45 18.14 27.90 -5.75
CA HIS A 45 17.40 28.32 -6.94
C HIS A 45 17.83 27.55 -8.20
N GLU A 46 18.97 26.85 -8.18
CA GLU A 46 19.42 25.98 -9.29
C GLU A 46 18.83 24.56 -9.19
N THR A 47 18.07 24.24 -8.14
CA THR A 47 17.41 22.94 -8.02
C THR A 47 16.40 22.70 -9.13
N ARG A 48 16.41 21.49 -9.68
CA ARG A 48 15.47 21.04 -10.72
C ARG A 48 14.34 20.20 -10.15
N ASN A 49 14.38 19.92 -8.86
CA ASN A 49 13.38 19.16 -8.12
C ASN A 49 12.71 20.10 -7.13
N ILE A 50 11.49 20.51 -7.44
CA ILE A 50 10.72 21.49 -6.65
C ILE A 50 9.55 20.76 -6.02
N SER A 51 9.35 20.92 -4.71
CA SER A 51 8.30 20.23 -3.98
C SER A 51 7.67 21.13 -2.92
N PHE A 52 6.40 21.49 -3.11
CA PHE A 52 5.64 22.31 -2.18
C PHE A 52 4.65 21.44 -1.41
N LYS A 53 4.85 21.28 -0.10
CA LYS A 53 3.93 20.52 0.76
C LYS A 53 3.36 21.42 1.84
N GLU A 54 2.04 21.57 1.84
CA GLU A 54 1.35 22.33 2.87
C GLU A 54 1.64 21.77 4.28
N SER A 55 1.82 20.45 4.40
CA SER A 55 2.20 19.80 5.66
C SER A 55 3.52 20.33 6.24
N ASP A 56 4.42 20.89 5.44
CA ASP A 56 5.68 21.47 5.93
C ASP A 56 5.48 22.77 6.72
N PHE A 57 4.32 23.41 6.54
CA PHE A 57 3.90 24.64 7.19
C PHE A 57 2.89 24.38 8.32
N LEU A 58 2.31 23.18 8.39
CA LEU A 58 1.37 22.77 9.43
C LEU A 58 2.14 22.11 10.59
N ASN A 59 2.15 22.75 11.75
CA ASN A 59 2.64 22.20 13.01
C ASN A 59 1.50 21.46 13.72
N HIS A 60 1.81 20.33 14.37
CA HIS A 60 0.84 19.55 15.17
C HIS A 60 0.25 20.35 16.34
N SER A 61 0.83 21.50 16.69
CA SER A 61 0.33 22.42 17.72
C SER A 61 -0.82 23.34 17.27
N PHE A 62 -1.20 23.34 15.98
CA PHE A 62 -2.28 24.20 15.46
C PHE A 62 -3.67 23.67 15.86
N SER A 63 -4.12 24.08 17.05
CA SER A 63 -5.41 23.68 17.63
C SER A 63 -6.60 24.44 17.05
N ASN A 64 -6.42 25.68 16.54
CA ASN A 64 -7.49 26.54 16.06
C ASN A 64 -7.46 26.77 14.54
N GLN A 65 -8.59 27.22 13.98
CA GLN A 65 -8.76 27.41 12.53
C GLN A 65 -7.93 28.58 11.98
N GLU A 66 -7.79 29.66 12.74
CA GLU A 66 -7.06 30.87 12.34
C GLU A 66 -5.58 30.57 12.05
N SER A 67 -4.91 29.86 12.95
CA SER A 67 -3.50 29.48 12.75
C SER A 67 -3.28 28.59 11.52
N ARG A 68 -4.27 27.74 11.16
CA ARG A 68 -4.22 26.95 9.91
C ARG A 68 -4.36 27.84 8.68
N MET A 69 -5.21 28.86 8.73
CA MET A 69 -5.35 29.83 7.64
C MET A 69 -4.08 30.65 7.46
N ASP A 70 -3.42 31.06 8.55
CA ASP A 70 -2.14 31.77 8.51
C ASP A 70 -0.99 30.91 7.96
N ALA A 71 -0.94 29.65 8.37
CA ALA A 71 0.02 28.67 7.84
C ALA A 71 -0.19 28.47 6.33
N ARG A 72 -1.44 28.32 5.90
CA ARG A 72 -1.80 28.22 4.47
C ARG A 72 -1.43 29.49 3.69
N ALA A 73 -1.74 30.68 4.22
CA ALA A 73 -1.36 31.94 3.60
C ALA A 73 0.17 32.07 3.48
N SER A 74 0.91 31.62 4.50
CA SER A 74 2.37 31.60 4.49
C SER A 74 2.94 30.61 3.47
N PHE A 75 2.30 29.45 3.31
CA PHE A 75 2.62 28.46 2.28
C PHE A 75 2.46 29.04 0.87
N PHE A 76 1.32 29.66 0.55
CA PHE A 76 1.11 30.30 -0.76
C PHE A 76 2.02 31.52 -0.96
N ARG A 77 2.30 32.30 0.08
CA ARG A 77 3.31 33.37 0.01
C ARG A 77 4.68 32.81 -0.37
N ASN A 78 5.05 31.64 0.15
CA ASN A 78 6.28 30.97 -0.24
C ASN A 78 6.26 30.52 -1.71
N ILE A 79 5.17 29.91 -2.19
CA ILE A 79 5.01 29.57 -3.62
C ILE A 79 5.20 30.82 -4.49
N ARG A 80 4.57 31.95 -4.15
CA ARG A 80 4.70 33.21 -4.92
C ARG A 80 6.12 33.71 -5.02
N GLN A 81 6.95 33.51 -4.00
CA GLN A 81 8.37 33.87 -4.03
C GLN A 81 9.17 32.99 -5.02
N TRP A 82 8.69 31.77 -5.27
CA TRP A 82 9.31 30.83 -6.20
C TRP A 82 8.83 30.96 -7.64
N ILE A 83 7.70 31.63 -7.90
CA ILE A 83 7.17 31.82 -9.26
C ILE A 83 8.21 32.46 -10.20
N PRO A 84 8.88 33.59 -9.86
CA PRO A 84 9.89 34.18 -10.74
C PRO A 84 11.08 33.24 -10.98
N ILE A 85 11.49 32.49 -9.96
CA ILE A 85 12.61 31.54 -10.05
C ILE A 85 12.25 30.43 -11.04
N ILE A 86 11.07 29.83 -10.90
CA ILE A 86 10.56 28.82 -11.82
C ILE A 86 10.46 29.37 -13.24
N GLN A 87 10.00 30.61 -13.39
CA GLN A 87 9.85 31.26 -14.68
C GLN A 87 11.19 31.46 -15.39
N ASP A 88 12.25 31.81 -14.67
CA ASP A 88 13.60 32.01 -15.23
C ASP A 88 14.37 30.70 -15.42
N GLN A 89 13.97 29.61 -14.74
CA GLN A 89 14.59 28.30 -14.94
C GLN A 89 14.33 27.76 -16.35
N ALA A 90 15.40 27.30 -17.02
CA ALA A 90 15.30 26.71 -18.34
C ALA A 90 14.54 25.37 -18.35
N PHE A 91 14.60 24.61 -17.25
CA PHE A 91 14.10 23.25 -17.17
C PHE A 91 13.86 22.81 -15.71
N ILE A 92 12.75 22.10 -15.49
CA ILE A 92 12.40 21.43 -14.22
C ILE A 92 12.29 19.93 -14.48
N GLU A 93 13.01 19.12 -13.70
CA GLU A 93 13.00 17.66 -13.82
C GLU A 93 11.75 17.08 -13.12
N SER A 94 11.51 17.49 -11.87
CA SER A 94 10.36 17.06 -11.09
C SER A 94 9.67 18.21 -10.37
N PHE A 95 8.35 18.21 -10.41
CA PHE A 95 7.52 19.12 -9.65
C PHE A 95 6.49 18.36 -8.81
N GLU A 96 6.37 18.74 -7.54
CA GLU A 96 5.38 18.21 -6.61
C GLU A 96 4.66 19.36 -5.90
N ILE A 97 3.33 19.27 -5.82
CA ILE A 97 2.52 20.13 -4.96
C ILE A 97 1.50 19.28 -4.19
N CYS A 98 1.47 19.44 -2.87
CA CYS A 98 0.54 18.79 -1.97
C CYS A 98 -0.19 19.84 -1.13
N VAL A 99 -1.48 20.05 -1.39
CA VAL A 99 -2.31 21.05 -0.71
C VAL A 99 -3.68 20.47 -0.45
N SER A 100 -4.04 20.27 0.81
CA SER A 100 -5.31 19.64 1.15
C SER A 100 -6.47 20.58 0.81
N PHE A 101 -7.25 20.28 -0.22
CA PHE A 101 -8.43 21.06 -0.62
C PHE A 101 -8.19 22.57 -0.73
N PRO A 102 -7.66 23.03 -1.87
CA PRO A 102 -7.12 24.38 -2.04
C PRO A 102 -8.20 25.47 -2.26
N ILE A 103 -9.23 25.52 -1.40
CA ILE A 103 -10.23 26.61 -1.43
C ILE A 103 -9.52 27.96 -1.35
N GLY A 104 -9.91 28.88 -2.23
CA GLY A 104 -9.39 30.25 -2.26
C GLY A 104 -8.07 30.42 -3.01
N TYR A 105 -7.45 29.33 -3.47
CA TYR A 105 -6.17 29.34 -4.17
C TYR A 105 -6.20 28.52 -5.48
N VAL A 106 -7.39 28.16 -5.96
CA VAL A 106 -7.57 27.32 -7.16
C VAL A 106 -6.92 27.95 -8.39
N ASP A 107 -7.18 29.24 -8.64
CA ASP A 107 -6.62 29.94 -9.81
C ASP A 107 -5.09 30.05 -9.73
N GLU A 108 -4.56 30.34 -8.55
CA GLU A 108 -3.12 30.38 -8.31
C GLU A 108 -2.45 29.02 -8.56
N ILE A 109 -3.11 27.92 -8.15
CA ILE A 109 -2.65 26.56 -8.46
C ILE A 109 -2.74 26.28 -9.96
N LYS A 110 -3.84 26.64 -10.63
CA LYS A 110 -4.00 26.46 -12.08
C LYS A 110 -2.88 27.18 -12.84
N ASP A 111 -2.55 28.41 -12.45
CA ASP A 111 -1.48 29.18 -13.08
C ASP A 111 -0.09 28.62 -12.78
N LEU A 112 0.14 28.14 -11.56
CA LEU A 112 1.37 27.41 -11.22
C LEU A 112 1.51 26.13 -12.07
N ILE A 113 0.44 25.36 -12.26
CA ILE A 113 0.45 24.17 -13.11
C ILE A 113 0.79 24.56 -14.56
N LYS A 114 0.17 25.61 -15.13
CA LYS A 114 0.51 26.08 -16.49
C LYS A 114 1.99 26.44 -16.60
N LEU A 115 2.53 27.16 -15.61
CA LEU A 115 3.93 27.54 -15.57
C LEU A 115 4.84 26.30 -15.53
N VAL A 116 4.58 25.33 -14.66
CA VAL A 116 5.37 24.10 -14.54
C VAL A 116 5.29 23.25 -15.81
N VAL A 117 4.09 23.11 -16.38
CA VAL A 117 3.87 22.40 -17.65
C VAL A 117 4.69 23.03 -18.78
N SER A 118 4.81 24.36 -18.82
CA SER A 118 5.64 25.05 -19.81
C SER A 118 7.13 24.66 -19.76
N LYS A 119 7.58 24.13 -18.62
CA LYS A 119 8.96 23.64 -18.40
C LYS A 119 9.17 22.20 -18.84
N LYS A 120 8.15 21.56 -19.41
CA LYS A 120 8.20 20.19 -19.95
C LYS A 120 8.77 19.19 -18.94
N VAL A 121 8.21 19.20 -17.73
CA VAL A 121 8.62 18.32 -16.63
C VAL A 121 8.53 16.85 -17.02
N LYS A 122 9.40 16.03 -16.41
CA LYS A 122 9.34 14.57 -16.55
C LYS A 122 8.56 13.91 -15.43
N LYS A 123 8.55 14.51 -14.24
CA LYS A 123 7.81 13.98 -13.09
C LYS A 123 6.88 15.06 -12.54
N LEU A 124 5.59 14.76 -12.50
CA LEU A 124 4.58 15.67 -12.00
C LEU A 124 3.73 14.98 -10.94
N SER A 125 3.66 15.59 -9.77
CA SER A 125 2.84 15.12 -8.65
C SER A 125 1.92 16.24 -8.17
N LEU A 126 0.61 16.05 -8.34
CA LEU A 126 -0.44 16.96 -7.88
C LEU A 126 -1.29 16.21 -6.87
N ASP A 127 -1.30 16.66 -5.62
CA ASP A 127 -2.07 16.02 -4.56
C ASP A 127 -2.93 17.02 -3.80
N PHE A 128 -4.24 17.00 -4.09
CA PHE A 128 -5.20 17.89 -3.45
C PHE A 128 -6.14 17.18 -2.46
N SER A 129 -5.82 15.93 -2.12
CA SER A 129 -6.67 15.08 -1.28
C SER A 129 -6.80 15.61 0.15
N LYS A 130 -7.98 15.42 0.76
CA LYS A 130 -8.19 15.73 2.17
C LYS A 130 -7.79 14.55 3.05
N PRO A 131 -6.94 14.74 4.07
CA PRO A 131 -6.59 13.65 5.02
C PRO A 131 -7.78 13.09 5.80
N ALA A 132 -8.88 13.83 5.88
CA ALA A 132 -10.10 13.42 6.58
C ALA A 132 -10.91 12.37 5.80
N TRP A 133 -10.72 12.25 4.48
CA TRP A 133 -11.45 11.27 3.68
C TRP A 133 -11.09 9.84 4.08
N ARG A 134 -12.09 8.97 4.02
CA ARG A 134 -12.04 7.55 4.38
C ARG A 134 -12.51 6.66 3.23
N GLY A 135 -13.48 7.13 2.45
CA GLY A 135 -13.90 6.50 1.19
C GLY A 135 -14.40 7.54 0.19
N TYR A 136 -14.58 7.14 -1.07
CA TYR A 136 -15.00 8.06 -2.13
C TYR A 136 -16.37 8.71 -1.87
N ASN A 137 -17.20 8.13 -0.99
CA ASN A 137 -18.46 8.74 -0.52
C ASN A 137 -18.23 10.04 0.27
N ASP A 138 -17.04 10.25 0.84
CA ASP A 138 -16.69 11.50 1.51
C ASP A 138 -16.31 12.63 0.53
N VAL A 139 -16.20 12.32 -0.77
CA VAL A 139 -15.82 13.27 -1.82
C VAL A 139 -17.08 13.74 -2.55
N SER A 140 -17.44 15.02 -2.38
CA SER A 140 -18.45 15.64 -3.24
C SER A 140 -17.82 16.08 -4.56
N ARG A 141 -18.60 16.17 -5.66
CA ARG A 141 -18.07 16.76 -6.91
C ARG A 141 -17.59 18.20 -6.71
N PHE A 142 -18.23 18.95 -5.81
CA PHE A 142 -17.79 20.28 -5.41
C PHE A 142 -16.46 20.27 -4.66
N ASP A 143 -15.96 19.11 -4.21
CA ASP A 143 -14.63 18.99 -3.61
C ASP A 143 -13.50 18.88 -4.66
N LEU A 144 -13.80 18.45 -5.89
CA LEU A 144 -12.83 18.34 -6.99
C LEU A 144 -12.68 19.69 -7.72
N ILE A 145 -12.22 20.71 -7.00
CA ILE A 145 -12.21 22.10 -7.49
C ILE A 145 -11.10 22.40 -8.52
N VAL A 146 -10.09 21.54 -8.65
CA VAL A 146 -8.93 21.80 -9.52
C VAL A 146 -9.09 21.09 -10.86
N GLU A 147 -9.51 21.86 -11.86
CA GLU A 147 -9.45 21.45 -13.27
C GLU A 147 -8.04 21.60 -13.83
N LEU A 148 -7.57 20.56 -14.53
CA LEU A 148 -6.26 20.57 -15.17
C LEU A 148 -6.30 21.40 -16.47
N PRO A 149 -5.34 22.32 -16.71
CA PRO A 149 -5.34 23.18 -17.90
C PRO A 149 -5.05 22.39 -19.19
N GLU A 150 -5.52 22.88 -20.36
CA GLU A 150 -5.32 22.20 -21.66
C GLU A 150 -3.86 21.83 -21.96
N CYS A 151 -2.93 22.70 -21.60
CA CYS A 151 -1.50 22.47 -21.83
C CYS A 151 -0.97 21.23 -21.09
N PHE A 152 -1.57 20.83 -19.97
CA PHE A 152 -1.20 19.64 -19.22
C PHE A 152 -1.33 18.37 -20.08
N TYR A 153 -2.43 18.25 -20.83
CA TYR A 153 -2.70 17.10 -21.69
C TYR A 153 -1.80 17.03 -22.93
N SER A 154 -1.05 18.10 -23.20
CA SER A 154 -0.07 18.21 -24.29
C SER A 154 1.35 17.81 -23.87
N LEU A 155 1.58 17.45 -22.59
CA LEU A 155 2.89 17.00 -22.12
C LEU A 155 3.30 15.68 -22.79
N THR A 156 4.46 15.69 -23.47
CA THR A 156 5.05 14.51 -24.11
C THR A 156 6.31 14.00 -23.40
N THR A 157 6.85 14.78 -22.46
CA THR A 157 8.07 14.49 -21.70
C THR A 157 7.84 13.68 -20.43
N LEU A 158 6.57 13.44 -20.09
CA LEU A 158 6.17 12.91 -18.79
C LEU A 158 6.53 11.43 -18.65
N GLU A 159 7.39 11.11 -17.68
CA GLU A 159 7.79 9.76 -17.31
C GLU A 159 7.05 9.25 -16.06
N SER A 160 6.62 10.16 -15.18
CA SER A 160 5.87 9.82 -13.97
C SER A 160 4.78 10.86 -13.68
N LEU A 161 3.55 10.38 -13.48
CA LEU A 161 2.39 11.19 -13.11
C LEU A 161 1.76 10.66 -11.82
N LYS A 162 1.63 11.53 -10.82
CA LYS A 162 0.79 11.33 -9.64
C LYS A 162 -0.28 12.42 -9.61
N ILE A 163 -1.56 12.04 -9.60
CA ILE A 163 -2.68 12.99 -9.53
C ILE A 163 -3.73 12.52 -8.54
N PHE A 164 -4.03 13.37 -7.57
CA PHE A 164 -4.97 13.09 -6.50
C PHE A 164 -5.96 14.24 -6.38
N ALA A 165 -7.26 13.91 -6.32
CA ALA A 165 -8.34 14.87 -6.11
C ALA A 165 -8.37 16.03 -7.13
N CYS A 166 -8.26 15.72 -8.42
CA CYS A 166 -8.35 16.67 -9.54
C CYS A 166 -9.49 16.27 -10.48
N GLU A 167 -10.04 17.21 -11.26
CA GLU A 167 -10.77 16.83 -12.46
C GLU A 167 -9.79 16.38 -13.54
N PHE A 168 -9.85 15.09 -13.88
CA PHE A 168 -8.93 14.46 -14.80
C PHE A 168 -9.68 13.62 -15.83
N ASP A 169 -9.48 13.93 -17.11
CA ASP A 169 -9.99 13.13 -18.22
C ASP A 169 -8.80 12.47 -18.95
N PRO A 170 -8.54 11.18 -18.71
CA PRO A 170 -7.44 10.44 -19.34
C PRO A 170 -7.46 10.48 -20.88
N SER A 171 -8.64 10.62 -21.49
CA SER A 171 -8.80 10.55 -22.95
C SER A 171 -8.22 11.74 -23.70
N ARG A 172 -8.09 12.87 -23.01
CA ARG A 172 -7.55 14.12 -23.56
C ARG A 172 -6.03 14.11 -23.71
N PHE A 173 -5.32 13.16 -23.08
CA PHE A 173 -3.87 13.06 -23.23
C PHE A 173 -3.49 12.72 -24.67
N ALA A 174 -2.68 13.59 -25.28
CA ALA A 174 -2.30 13.48 -26.69
C ALA A 174 -1.25 12.38 -26.92
N ASN A 175 -0.12 12.42 -26.20
CA ASN A 175 1.00 11.49 -26.41
C ASN A 175 1.81 11.23 -25.12
N PRO A 176 1.29 10.37 -24.20
CA PRO A 176 1.97 9.99 -22.96
C PRO A 176 3.04 8.90 -23.17
N GLY A 177 3.62 8.75 -24.36
CA GLY A 177 4.42 7.58 -24.75
C GLY A 177 5.67 7.30 -23.88
N LEU A 178 6.15 8.28 -23.12
CA LEU A 178 7.27 8.14 -22.17
C LEU A 178 6.84 7.72 -20.76
N LEU A 179 5.54 7.67 -20.47
CA LEU A 179 5.01 7.44 -19.13
C LEU A 179 5.33 6.02 -18.66
N ARG A 180 6.05 5.92 -17.53
CA ARG A 180 6.47 4.67 -16.88
C ARG A 180 5.73 4.42 -15.58
N SER A 181 5.28 5.48 -14.91
CA SER A 181 4.56 5.41 -13.64
C SER A 181 3.34 6.31 -13.66
N LEU A 182 2.17 5.73 -13.37
CA LEU A 182 0.90 6.43 -13.25
C LEU A 182 0.28 6.09 -11.90
N THR A 183 0.00 7.10 -11.09
CA THR A 183 -0.73 6.97 -9.82
C THR A 183 -1.89 7.95 -9.82
N ILE A 184 -3.10 7.43 -9.77
CA ILE A 184 -4.34 8.21 -9.76
C ILE A 184 -5.06 7.90 -8.46
N GLY A 185 -5.60 8.91 -7.78
CA GLY A 185 -6.47 8.63 -6.65
C GLY A 185 -7.46 9.71 -6.25
N TRP A 186 -8.53 9.32 -5.56
CA TRP A 186 -9.63 10.21 -5.19
C TRP A 186 -10.25 10.95 -6.40
N ILE A 187 -10.44 10.23 -7.51
CA ILE A 187 -10.93 10.80 -8.77
C ILE A 187 -12.03 9.90 -9.33
N ARG A 188 -13.07 10.52 -9.91
CA ARG A 188 -13.99 9.81 -10.81
C ARG A 188 -13.25 9.47 -12.09
N LEU A 189 -12.91 8.20 -12.29
CA LEU A 189 -11.98 7.80 -13.34
C LEU A 189 -12.72 7.03 -14.44
N THR A 190 -13.00 7.68 -15.56
CA THR A 190 -13.58 7.06 -16.76
C THR A 190 -12.61 7.09 -17.94
N LYS A 191 -12.83 6.26 -18.96
CA LYS A 191 -12.05 6.19 -20.22
C LYS A 191 -10.55 5.98 -20.03
N VAL A 192 -10.11 5.42 -18.91
CA VAL A 192 -8.67 5.29 -18.62
C VAL A 192 -7.96 4.33 -19.59
N GLU A 193 -8.68 3.39 -20.23
CA GLU A 193 -8.17 2.52 -21.31
C GLU A 193 -7.51 3.34 -22.44
N SER A 194 -8.05 4.54 -22.73
CA SER A 194 -7.49 5.43 -23.76
C SER A 194 -6.11 6.00 -23.40
N LEU A 195 -5.79 6.13 -22.11
CA LEU A 195 -4.48 6.55 -21.64
C LEU A 195 -3.52 5.35 -21.57
N LEU A 196 -4.01 4.20 -21.09
CA LEU A 196 -3.20 2.98 -20.98
C LEU A 196 -2.73 2.50 -22.36
N SER A 197 -3.62 2.46 -23.35
CA SER A 197 -3.30 2.09 -24.74
C SER A 197 -2.27 3.01 -25.42
N LYS A 198 -2.19 4.28 -24.99
CA LYS A 198 -1.19 5.26 -25.48
C LYS A 198 0.13 5.25 -24.69
N SER A 199 0.24 4.41 -23.65
CA SER A 199 1.38 4.41 -22.71
C SER A 199 2.15 3.07 -22.73
N PRO A 200 2.81 2.69 -23.85
CA PRO A 200 3.42 1.36 -24.01
C PRO A 200 4.60 1.09 -23.06
N LEU A 201 5.20 2.14 -22.49
CA LEU A 201 6.31 2.05 -21.54
C LEU A 201 5.85 1.93 -20.08
N LEU A 202 4.54 1.97 -19.81
CA LEU A 202 4.01 1.96 -18.46
C LEU A 202 4.42 0.67 -17.72
N LYS A 203 5.05 0.85 -16.56
CA LYS A 203 5.52 -0.24 -15.68
C LYS A 203 4.80 -0.25 -14.34
N ILE A 204 4.31 0.89 -13.89
CA ILE A 204 3.65 1.03 -12.58
C ILE A 204 2.31 1.70 -12.82
N LEU A 205 1.23 1.02 -12.48
CA LEU A 205 -0.12 1.56 -12.47
C LEU A 205 -0.68 1.45 -11.05
N ARG A 206 -1.08 2.58 -10.47
CA ARG A 206 -1.74 2.63 -9.17
C ARG A 206 -3.04 3.43 -9.27
N ILE A 207 -4.15 2.80 -8.92
CA ILE A 207 -5.48 3.42 -8.88
C ILE A 207 -5.97 3.30 -7.44
N LYS A 208 -6.23 4.42 -6.77
CA LYS A 208 -6.49 4.46 -5.32
C LYS A 208 -7.72 5.29 -5.00
N GLN A 209 -8.73 4.71 -4.35
CA GLN A 209 -9.93 5.44 -3.93
C GLN A 209 -10.62 6.15 -5.12
N CYS A 210 -10.61 5.52 -6.29
CA CYS A 210 -11.27 6.03 -7.49
C CYS A 210 -12.66 5.40 -7.66
N TRP A 211 -13.57 6.10 -8.33
CA TRP A 211 -14.94 5.62 -8.53
C TRP A 211 -15.40 5.77 -9.98
N GLY A 212 -16.39 4.98 -10.35
CA GLY A 212 -16.91 4.95 -11.72
C GLY A 212 -15.89 4.45 -12.74
N LEU A 213 -15.02 3.50 -12.34
CA LEU A 213 -14.08 2.86 -13.27
C LEU A 213 -14.91 2.08 -14.29
N ASP A 214 -14.86 2.52 -15.53
CA ASP A 214 -15.45 1.85 -16.71
C ASP A 214 -14.42 0.92 -17.39
N LEU A 215 -13.47 0.42 -16.59
CA LEU A 215 -12.43 -0.51 -17.03
C LEU A 215 -12.98 -1.93 -17.16
N THR A 216 -12.95 -2.47 -18.37
CA THR A 216 -13.27 -3.88 -18.60
C THR A 216 -12.02 -4.75 -18.63
N MET A 217 -10.88 -4.16 -19.00
CA MET A 217 -9.58 -4.83 -19.09
C MET A 217 -8.44 -3.91 -18.66
N ILE A 218 -7.46 -4.50 -17.97
CA ILE A 218 -6.15 -3.89 -17.72
C ILE A 218 -5.10 -4.79 -18.37
N ASP A 219 -4.45 -4.29 -19.41
CA ASP A 219 -3.40 -5.00 -20.14
C ASP A 219 -2.05 -4.25 -20.12
N GLY A 220 -1.01 -4.95 -20.57
CA GLY A 220 0.26 -4.33 -20.93
C GLY A 220 1.47 -4.89 -20.19
N GLN A 221 2.59 -4.15 -20.30
CA GLN A 221 3.90 -4.60 -19.84
C GLN A 221 4.22 -4.15 -18.41
N LEU A 222 3.21 -4.15 -17.54
CA LEU A 222 3.27 -3.70 -16.16
C LEU A 222 4.17 -4.62 -15.31
N ARG A 223 4.92 -4.00 -14.38
CA ARG A 223 5.67 -4.65 -13.31
C ARG A 223 4.93 -4.57 -11.98
N GLU A 224 4.19 -3.50 -11.76
CA GLU A 224 3.39 -3.28 -10.56
C GLU A 224 1.99 -2.80 -10.94
N LEU A 225 0.99 -3.48 -10.41
CA LEU A 225 -0.40 -3.05 -10.44
C LEU A 225 -0.93 -2.94 -9.01
N VAL A 226 -1.47 -1.77 -8.68
CA VAL A 226 -2.14 -1.51 -7.41
C VAL A 226 -3.53 -0.96 -7.71
N VAL A 227 -4.55 -1.64 -7.22
CA VAL A 227 -5.93 -1.14 -7.22
C VAL A 227 -6.41 -1.17 -5.78
N GLU A 228 -6.61 0.01 -5.19
CA GLU A 228 -6.99 0.14 -3.78
C GLU A 228 -8.33 0.84 -3.66
N ASN A 229 -9.29 0.19 -3.00
CA ASN A 229 -10.61 0.68 -2.62
C ASN A 229 -11.28 1.47 -3.74
N SER A 230 -11.25 0.93 -4.96
CA SER A 230 -11.77 1.57 -6.15
C SER A 230 -12.96 0.81 -6.71
N ASP A 231 -14.01 1.55 -7.08
CA ASP A 231 -15.30 1.00 -7.53
C ASP A 231 -15.30 0.74 -9.05
N PHE A 232 -15.53 -0.52 -9.44
CA PHE A 232 -15.67 -0.95 -10.83
C PHE A 232 -17.13 -0.98 -11.25
N SER A 233 -17.50 -0.15 -12.23
CA SER A 233 -18.89 0.02 -12.67
C SER A 233 -19.58 -1.27 -13.11
N TYR A 234 -18.81 -2.27 -13.56
CA TYR A 234 -19.31 -3.56 -14.05
C TYR A 234 -19.10 -4.72 -13.08
N MET A 235 -18.54 -4.48 -11.89
CA MET A 235 -18.17 -5.53 -10.92
C MET A 235 -17.37 -6.68 -11.54
N THR A 236 -16.59 -6.39 -12.59
CA THR A 236 -15.74 -7.35 -13.30
C THR A 236 -14.55 -6.64 -13.91
N CYS A 237 -13.40 -7.32 -13.98
CA CYS A 237 -12.22 -6.83 -14.68
C CYS A 237 -11.36 -7.97 -15.20
N SER A 238 -10.89 -7.84 -16.45
CA SER A 238 -9.94 -8.76 -17.08
C SER A 238 -8.51 -8.25 -16.98
N PHE A 239 -7.54 -9.15 -16.84
CA PHE A 239 -6.12 -8.83 -16.69
C PHE A 239 -5.26 -9.61 -17.70
N ASP A 240 -4.54 -8.90 -18.59
CA ASP A 240 -3.44 -9.45 -19.41
C ASP A 240 -2.11 -8.81 -18.95
N LEU A 241 -1.51 -9.44 -17.95
CA LEU A 241 -0.36 -8.95 -17.18
C LEU A 241 0.81 -9.95 -17.21
N PRO A 242 1.44 -10.19 -18.38
CA PRO A 242 2.42 -11.25 -18.55
C PRO A 242 3.74 -11.02 -17.79
N ASN A 243 3.98 -9.79 -17.32
CA ASN A 243 5.24 -9.34 -16.74
C ASN A 243 5.13 -8.80 -15.31
N VAL A 244 3.96 -8.93 -14.67
CA VAL A 244 3.71 -8.37 -13.34
C VAL A 244 4.53 -9.08 -12.27
N ASP A 245 5.27 -8.28 -11.48
CA ASP A 245 6.06 -8.73 -10.34
C ASP A 245 5.29 -8.54 -9.02
N SER A 246 4.47 -7.50 -8.94
CA SER A 246 3.69 -7.12 -7.77
C SER A 246 2.25 -6.82 -8.15
N PHE A 247 1.30 -7.52 -7.52
CA PHE A 247 -0.13 -7.30 -7.70
C PHE A 247 -0.80 -7.02 -6.36
N THR A 248 -1.39 -5.85 -6.22
CA THR A 248 -2.11 -5.43 -5.02
C THR A 248 -3.55 -5.11 -5.38
N TYR A 249 -4.49 -5.77 -4.72
CA TYR A 249 -5.91 -5.46 -4.82
C TYR A 249 -6.48 -5.22 -3.43
N SER A 250 -7.18 -4.10 -3.25
CA SER A 250 -8.08 -3.92 -2.11
C SER A 250 -9.41 -3.33 -2.54
N GLY A 251 -10.50 -3.72 -1.88
CA GLY A 251 -11.85 -3.26 -2.20
C GLY A 251 -12.89 -4.37 -2.08
N ASP A 252 -13.95 -4.27 -2.86
CA ASP A 252 -15.03 -5.26 -2.87
C ASP A 252 -14.63 -6.51 -3.66
N VAL A 253 -15.32 -7.64 -3.45
CA VAL A 253 -15.12 -8.81 -4.30
C VAL A 253 -15.80 -8.56 -5.64
N ILE A 254 -15.01 -8.56 -6.71
CA ILE A 254 -15.48 -8.47 -8.10
C ILE A 254 -15.20 -9.77 -8.84
N SER A 255 -15.77 -9.94 -10.03
CA SER A 255 -15.38 -11.01 -10.93
C SER A 255 -13.99 -10.71 -11.53
N PHE A 256 -13.04 -11.62 -11.31
CA PHE A 256 -11.66 -11.47 -11.82
C PHE A 256 -11.42 -12.44 -12.97
N HIS A 257 -11.04 -11.91 -14.14
CA HIS A 257 -10.61 -12.72 -15.28
C HIS A 257 -9.13 -12.49 -15.58
N PHE A 258 -8.37 -13.55 -15.81
CA PHE A 258 -6.94 -13.44 -16.13
C PHE A 258 -6.66 -14.18 -17.45
N ASP A 259 -6.39 -13.41 -18.51
CA ASP A 259 -6.07 -13.96 -19.83
C ASP A 259 -4.62 -14.47 -19.87
N LYS A 260 -3.70 -13.61 -19.44
CA LYS A 260 -2.29 -13.95 -19.24
C LYS A 260 -1.82 -13.31 -17.96
N ILE A 261 -1.04 -14.09 -17.21
CA ILE A 261 -0.45 -13.64 -15.97
C ILE A 261 0.97 -14.16 -15.89
N ASN A 262 1.86 -13.38 -15.28
CA ASN A 262 3.23 -13.81 -15.07
C ASN A 262 3.26 -15.14 -14.29
N LYS A 263 4.03 -16.10 -14.80
CA LYS A 263 4.19 -17.42 -14.17
C LYS A 263 4.87 -17.35 -12.80
N ILE A 264 5.63 -16.29 -12.54
CA ILE A 264 6.30 -16.05 -11.26
C ILE A 264 6.01 -14.62 -10.83
N ILE A 265 5.12 -14.46 -9.84
CA ILE A 265 4.79 -13.16 -9.26
C ILE A 265 5.55 -13.07 -7.93
N LYS A 266 6.31 -12.00 -7.70
CA LYS A 266 7.11 -11.85 -6.48
C LYS A 266 6.20 -11.68 -5.28
N GLU A 267 5.20 -10.82 -5.39
CA GLU A 267 4.30 -10.47 -4.30
C GLU A 267 2.87 -10.28 -4.79
N VAL A 268 1.93 -10.88 -4.07
CA VAL A 268 0.51 -10.61 -4.21
C VAL A 268 -0.05 -10.21 -2.86
N TYR A 269 -0.75 -9.07 -2.83
CA TYR A 269 -1.43 -8.54 -1.65
C TYR A 269 -2.91 -8.38 -1.94
N ILE A 270 -3.76 -8.93 -1.08
CA ILE A 270 -5.21 -8.89 -1.26
C ILE A 270 -5.91 -8.50 0.03
N GLU A 271 -6.72 -7.45 -0.02
CA GLU A 271 -7.51 -6.96 1.11
C GLU A 271 -8.94 -6.64 0.68
N PHE A 272 -9.88 -7.52 1.04
CA PHE A 272 -11.29 -7.27 0.80
C PHE A 272 -11.93 -6.51 1.98
N GLY A 273 -13.01 -5.80 1.68
CA GLY A 273 -13.81 -5.07 2.66
C GLY A 273 -14.34 -5.93 3.81
N LEU A 274 -14.92 -5.28 4.81
CA LEU A 274 -15.52 -5.99 5.95
C LEU A 274 -16.88 -6.56 5.55
N GLU A 275 -17.08 -7.85 5.77
CA GLU A 275 -18.43 -8.40 5.83
C GLU A 275 -19.10 -8.05 7.16
N GLY A 276 -20.42 -7.89 7.11
CA GLY A 276 -21.25 -7.78 8.30
C GLY A 276 -21.15 -9.03 9.17
N GLU A 277 -21.69 -8.97 10.39
CA GLU A 277 -21.78 -10.14 11.26
C GLU A 277 -22.85 -11.12 10.73
N TYR A 278 -22.43 -12.32 10.34
CA TYR A 278 -23.33 -13.44 10.00
C TYR A 278 -22.94 -14.72 10.75
N ASP A 279 -23.91 -15.50 11.25
CA ASP A 279 -23.62 -16.68 12.08
C ASP A 279 -23.43 -17.98 11.28
N GLU A 280 -23.86 -18.00 10.01
CA GLU A 280 -23.77 -19.14 9.09
C GLU A 280 -23.61 -18.66 7.63
N PRO A 281 -22.95 -19.45 6.74
CA PRO A 281 -22.78 -19.07 5.34
C PRO A 281 -24.10 -18.73 4.67
N ASN A 282 -24.10 -17.67 3.88
CA ASN A 282 -25.24 -17.26 3.05
C ASN A 282 -24.90 -17.37 1.55
N GLN A 283 -25.89 -17.20 0.68
CA GLN A 283 -25.69 -17.34 -0.77
C GLN A 283 -24.61 -16.39 -1.33
N SER A 284 -24.47 -15.18 -0.77
CA SER A 284 -23.43 -14.22 -1.18
C SER A 284 -22.04 -14.80 -0.89
N THR A 285 -21.82 -15.23 0.35
CA THR A 285 -20.53 -15.77 0.79
C THR A 285 -20.12 -17.04 0.06
N ILE A 286 -21.08 -17.89 -0.29
CA ILE A 286 -20.82 -19.12 -1.06
C ILE A 286 -20.27 -18.74 -2.45
N VAL A 287 -20.94 -17.81 -3.14
CA VAL A 287 -20.53 -17.31 -4.47
C VAL A 287 -19.20 -16.58 -4.38
N GLU A 288 -19.01 -15.72 -3.38
CA GLU A 288 -17.75 -15.02 -3.15
C GLU A 288 -16.61 -16.00 -2.88
N GLY A 289 -16.84 -17.09 -2.15
CA GLY A 289 -15.86 -18.16 -1.95
C GLY A 289 -15.42 -18.84 -3.25
N GLU A 290 -16.34 -19.04 -4.20
CA GLU A 290 -16.03 -19.58 -5.53
C GLU A 290 -15.20 -18.59 -6.35
N VAL A 291 -15.59 -17.31 -6.35
CA VAL A 291 -14.87 -16.23 -7.04
C VAL A 291 -13.45 -16.11 -6.50
N LEU A 292 -13.28 -16.13 -5.17
CA LEU A 292 -11.98 -16.07 -4.51
C LEU A 292 -11.11 -17.29 -4.82
N SER A 293 -11.71 -18.48 -4.91
CA SER A 293 -11.00 -19.69 -5.32
C SER A 293 -10.52 -19.59 -6.77
N GLY A 294 -11.37 -19.12 -7.68
CA GLY A 294 -11.02 -18.81 -9.06
C GLY A 294 -9.91 -17.77 -9.17
N PHE A 295 -9.97 -16.71 -8.36
CA PHE A 295 -8.93 -15.68 -8.30
C PHE A 295 -7.58 -16.27 -7.85
N LEU A 296 -7.52 -16.98 -6.73
CA LEU A 296 -6.27 -17.59 -6.24
C LEU A 296 -5.68 -18.60 -7.24
N ASN A 297 -6.54 -19.28 -7.99
CA ASN A 297 -6.13 -20.20 -9.04
C ASN A 297 -5.42 -19.51 -10.21
N ASN A 298 -5.75 -18.26 -10.50
CA ASN A 298 -5.09 -17.49 -11.54
C ASN A 298 -3.72 -16.96 -11.08
N ILE A 299 -3.55 -16.67 -9.79
CA ILE A 299 -2.29 -16.13 -9.24
C ILE A 299 -1.37 -17.20 -8.61
N ARG A 300 -1.45 -18.46 -9.04
CA ARG A 300 -0.68 -19.59 -8.46
C ARG A 300 0.84 -19.38 -8.46
N GLY A 301 1.35 -18.52 -9.33
CA GLY A 301 2.76 -18.16 -9.44
C GLY A 301 3.28 -17.25 -8.32
N ALA A 302 2.43 -16.80 -7.38
CA ALA A 302 2.82 -15.93 -6.28
C ALA A 302 3.87 -16.59 -5.37
N ARG A 303 4.98 -15.88 -5.10
CA ARG A 303 6.02 -16.31 -4.16
C ARG A 303 5.73 -15.88 -2.73
N LYS A 304 5.25 -14.65 -2.57
CA LYS A 304 4.69 -14.12 -1.34
C LYS A 304 3.21 -13.81 -1.57
N LEU A 305 2.35 -14.38 -0.74
CA LEU A 305 0.91 -14.17 -0.80
C LEU A 305 0.43 -13.61 0.55
N THR A 306 -0.13 -12.41 0.53
CA THR A 306 -0.76 -11.77 1.68
C THR A 306 -2.27 -11.76 1.51
N VAL A 307 -2.99 -12.33 2.47
CA VAL A 307 -4.46 -12.41 2.46
C VAL A 307 -5.06 -11.78 3.71
N CYS A 308 -6.24 -11.21 3.58
CA CYS A 308 -7.00 -10.52 4.61
C CYS A 308 -7.95 -11.46 5.40
N PRO A 309 -8.49 -10.98 6.55
CA PRO A 309 -9.44 -11.76 7.33
C PRO A 309 -10.68 -12.17 6.54
N TYR A 310 -11.20 -11.28 5.69
CA TYR A 310 -12.41 -11.57 4.90
C TYR A 310 -12.21 -12.80 4.00
N LEU A 311 -11.10 -12.88 3.26
CA LEU A 311 -10.78 -14.05 2.44
C LEU A 311 -10.73 -15.32 3.29
N LEU A 312 -10.12 -15.27 4.48
CA LEU A 312 -10.02 -16.43 5.38
C LEU A 312 -11.39 -16.90 5.90
N GLN A 313 -12.37 -16.00 6.00
CA GLN A 313 -13.73 -16.33 6.41
C GLN A 313 -14.53 -16.94 5.26
N VAL A 314 -14.40 -16.40 4.05
CA VAL A 314 -15.32 -16.71 2.95
C VAL A 314 -14.83 -17.85 2.05
N ILE A 315 -13.51 -18.01 1.88
CA ILE A 315 -12.98 -18.94 0.86
C ILE A 315 -13.40 -20.41 1.05
N HIS A 316 -13.68 -20.84 2.28
CA HIS A 316 -14.05 -22.22 2.59
C HIS A 316 -15.55 -22.50 2.44
N GLU A 317 -16.36 -21.47 2.21
CA GLU A 317 -17.83 -21.55 2.24
C GLU A 317 -18.44 -21.98 0.91
N CYS A 318 -17.66 -21.95 -0.18
CA CYS A 318 -18.08 -22.42 -1.50
C CYS A 318 -18.40 -23.91 -1.55
N GLU A 319 -19.11 -24.34 -2.60
CA GLU A 319 -19.34 -25.76 -2.86
C GLU A 319 -18.01 -26.44 -3.24
N ASN A 320 -17.52 -27.33 -2.38
CA ASN A 320 -16.30 -28.13 -2.61
C ASN A 320 -14.97 -27.33 -2.66
N PRO A 321 -14.59 -26.59 -1.59
CA PRO A 321 -13.44 -25.68 -1.58
C PRO A 321 -12.10 -26.38 -1.85
N TYR A 322 -11.96 -27.65 -1.44
CA TYR A 322 -10.75 -28.44 -1.63
C TYR A 322 -10.55 -28.93 -3.08
N TYR A 323 -11.61 -28.94 -3.89
CA TYR A 323 -11.54 -29.28 -5.31
C TYR A 323 -11.36 -28.04 -6.18
N LEU A 324 -11.93 -26.91 -5.76
CA LEU A 324 -11.81 -25.65 -6.46
C LEU A 324 -10.39 -25.08 -6.37
N LEU A 325 -9.78 -25.09 -5.18
CA LEU A 325 -8.45 -24.51 -5.01
C LEU A 325 -7.36 -25.51 -5.38
N HIS A 326 -6.50 -25.15 -6.33
CA HIS A 326 -5.32 -25.96 -6.68
C HIS A 326 -4.07 -25.46 -5.93
N PRO A 327 -2.98 -26.27 -5.89
CA PRO A 327 -1.74 -25.88 -5.24
C PRO A 327 -1.14 -24.57 -5.77
N ILE A 328 -0.73 -23.70 -4.84
CA ILE A 328 -0.10 -22.40 -5.07
C ILE A 328 1.41 -22.52 -4.77
N GLU A 329 2.25 -21.88 -5.58
CA GLU A 329 3.73 -21.91 -5.46
C GLU A 329 4.31 -20.99 -4.38
N THR A 330 3.44 -20.52 -3.48
CA THR A 330 3.75 -19.62 -2.36
C THR A 330 4.82 -20.23 -1.46
N GLN A 331 5.89 -19.47 -1.25
CA GLN A 331 6.96 -19.76 -0.30
C GLN A 331 6.80 -18.97 1.00
N HIS A 332 6.13 -17.81 0.95
CA HIS A 332 5.82 -16.98 2.11
C HIS A 332 4.32 -16.65 2.13
N LEU A 333 3.58 -17.26 3.04
CA LEU A 333 2.16 -16.95 3.25
C LEU A 333 2.03 -15.97 4.42
N VAL A 334 1.38 -14.84 4.20
CA VAL A 334 1.06 -13.84 5.23
C VAL A 334 -0.45 -13.83 5.43
N LEU A 335 -0.87 -14.21 6.63
CA LEU A 335 -2.26 -14.26 7.06
C LEU A 335 -2.52 -13.03 7.94
N ARG A 336 -3.17 -12.01 7.39
CA ARG A 336 -3.74 -10.94 8.20
C ARG A 336 -5.02 -11.48 8.81
N THR A 337 -5.08 -11.54 10.13
CA THR A 337 -6.10 -12.34 10.83
C THR A 337 -6.55 -11.65 12.10
N LYS A 338 -7.85 -11.76 12.41
CA LYS A 338 -8.38 -11.38 13.73
C LYS A 338 -8.43 -12.59 14.67
N MET A 339 -7.92 -13.75 14.22
CA MET A 339 -7.99 -15.05 14.90
C MET A 339 -9.41 -15.43 15.32
N HIS A 340 -10.41 -15.02 14.53
CA HIS A 340 -11.81 -15.36 14.75
C HIS A 340 -12.07 -16.81 14.31
N PRO A 341 -12.96 -17.58 15.00
CA PRO A 341 -13.26 -18.97 14.62
C PRO A 341 -13.68 -19.17 13.15
N LYS A 342 -14.38 -18.18 12.57
CA LYS A 342 -14.74 -18.14 11.13
C LYS A 342 -13.54 -18.32 10.19
N GLU A 343 -12.37 -17.84 10.59
CA GLU A 343 -11.16 -17.84 9.74
C GLU A 343 -10.47 -19.22 9.72
N PHE A 344 -10.79 -20.10 10.66
CA PHE A 344 -9.99 -21.31 10.90
C PHE A 344 -10.00 -22.28 9.72
N ASN A 345 -11.16 -22.50 9.10
CA ASN A 345 -11.28 -23.35 7.92
C ASN A 345 -10.53 -22.76 6.72
N GLY A 346 -10.61 -21.45 6.48
CA GLY A 346 -9.82 -20.79 5.44
C GLY A 346 -8.32 -20.88 5.68
N ILE A 347 -7.86 -20.72 6.93
CA ILE A 347 -6.45 -20.94 7.30
C ILE A 347 -6.03 -22.38 6.95
N ARG A 348 -6.82 -23.39 7.33
CA ARG A 348 -6.53 -24.79 6.99
C ARG A 348 -6.48 -25.03 5.48
N LEU A 349 -7.41 -24.46 4.74
CA LEU A 349 -7.48 -24.58 3.29
C LEU A 349 -6.21 -24.03 2.62
N LEU A 350 -5.71 -22.86 3.07
CA LEU A 350 -4.47 -22.28 2.54
C LEU A 350 -3.22 -23.06 2.96
N LEU A 351 -3.15 -23.57 4.20
CA LEU A 351 -2.05 -24.45 4.64
C LEU A 351 -1.99 -25.73 3.79
N ASN A 352 -3.14 -26.29 3.41
CA ASN A 352 -3.22 -27.45 2.53
C ASN A 352 -2.75 -27.13 1.09
N ASN A 353 -3.10 -25.95 0.59
CA ASN A 353 -2.86 -25.55 -0.79
C ASN A 353 -1.54 -24.79 -1.03
N CYS A 354 -0.73 -24.54 -0.02
CA CYS A 354 0.62 -23.97 -0.17
C CYS A 354 1.72 -25.00 0.15
N PRO A 355 1.90 -26.08 -0.64
CA PRO A 355 2.74 -27.22 -0.27
C PRO A 355 4.24 -26.92 -0.20
N ASN A 356 4.68 -25.81 -0.81
CA ASN A 356 6.08 -25.39 -0.89
C ASN A 356 6.43 -24.24 0.08
N MET A 357 5.51 -23.92 1.00
CA MET A 357 5.64 -22.81 1.95
C MET A 357 6.82 -23.02 2.91
N LYS A 358 7.69 -22.01 3.02
CA LYS A 358 8.86 -21.96 3.91
C LYS A 358 8.65 -21.04 5.11
N THR A 359 7.88 -19.98 4.91
CA THR A 359 7.58 -18.98 5.94
C THR A 359 6.07 -18.78 6.04
N LEU A 360 5.56 -18.85 7.26
CA LEU A 360 4.18 -18.51 7.59
C LEU A 360 4.18 -17.31 8.52
N THR A 361 3.54 -16.22 8.14
CA THR A 361 3.40 -15.03 8.98
C THR A 361 1.95 -14.86 9.39
N PHE A 362 1.70 -14.68 10.68
CA PHE A 362 0.43 -14.18 11.20
C PHE A 362 0.60 -12.69 11.51
N ASP A 363 -0.18 -11.84 10.85
CA ASP A 363 -0.30 -10.42 11.19
C ASP A 363 -1.60 -10.23 11.97
N ILE A 364 -1.50 -10.18 13.30
CA ILE A 364 -2.67 -10.16 14.18
C ILE A 364 -3.27 -8.76 14.20
N LEU A 365 -4.50 -8.65 13.70
CA LEU A 365 -5.27 -7.42 13.69
C LEU A 365 -6.06 -7.25 15.01
N PRO A 366 -6.42 -6.01 15.39
CA PRO A 366 -7.32 -5.78 16.51
C PRO A 366 -8.68 -6.46 16.31
N PRO A 367 -9.31 -7.00 17.37
CA PRO A 367 -10.65 -7.57 17.27
C PRO A 367 -11.67 -6.48 16.89
N SER A 368 -12.64 -6.83 16.05
CA SER A 368 -13.79 -5.97 15.71
C SER A 368 -15.03 -6.54 16.40
N PHE A 369 -15.49 -5.90 17.48
CA PHE A 369 -16.77 -6.18 18.17
C PHE A 369 -16.89 -7.60 18.80
N PRO A 370 -17.88 -7.87 19.69
CA PRO A 370 -17.74 -8.94 20.69
C PRO A 370 -17.72 -10.32 20.05
N ALA A 371 -16.77 -11.14 20.51
CA ALA A 371 -16.52 -12.48 19.98
C ALA A 371 -17.79 -13.33 19.97
N ALA A 372 -18.29 -13.66 18.77
CA ALA A 372 -19.17 -14.80 18.61
C ALA A 372 -18.42 -16.04 19.14
N PHE A 373 -19.00 -16.72 20.12
CA PHE A 373 -18.33 -17.82 20.83
C PHE A 373 -18.16 -19.08 19.97
N SER A 374 -18.93 -19.18 18.87
CA SER A 374 -18.86 -20.28 17.91
C SER A 374 -19.48 -19.83 16.57
N TYR A 375 -18.88 -20.25 15.46
CA TYR A 375 -19.42 -20.06 14.10
C TYR A 375 -19.63 -21.43 13.45
N ALA A 376 -20.81 -21.70 12.89
CA ALA A 376 -21.13 -22.98 12.23
C ALA A 376 -20.68 -24.23 13.04
N GLY A 377 -20.84 -24.21 14.38
CA GLY A 377 -20.44 -25.31 15.27
C GLY A 377 -18.94 -25.45 15.55
N ILE A 378 -18.10 -24.51 15.09
CA ILE A 378 -16.66 -24.48 15.41
C ILE A 378 -16.47 -24.10 16.89
N ASP A 379 -16.00 -25.07 17.69
CA ASP A 379 -15.49 -24.80 19.03
C ASP A 379 -14.01 -24.38 18.98
N PRO A 380 -13.66 -23.12 19.27
CA PRO A 380 -12.29 -22.64 19.19
C PRO A 380 -11.33 -23.29 20.18
N ARG A 381 -11.84 -23.91 21.25
CA ARG A 381 -11.02 -24.61 22.24
C ARG A 381 -10.48 -25.91 21.68
N THR A 382 -11.32 -26.68 20.99
CA THR A 382 -11.01 -28.04 20.53
C THR A 382 -10.58 -28.12 19.07
N TYR A 383 -10.93 -27.13 18.24
CA TYR A 383 -10.70 -27.17 16.80
C TYR A 383 -9.25 -27.50 16.40
N TRP A 384 -8.27 -26.81 17.00
CA TRP A 384 -6.85 -27.00 16.69
C TRP A 384 -6.21 -28.22 17.39
N MET A 385 -6.95 -28.96 18.21
CA MET A 385 -6.43 -30.18 18.85
C MET A 385 -6.36 -31.37 17.90
N GLN A 386 -7.07 -31.32 16.77
CA GLN A 386 -7.14 -32.37 15.76
C GLN A 386 -5.76 -32.73 15.18
N ASN A 387 -5.56 -34.01 14.88
CA ASN A 387 -4.29 -34.54 14.34
C ASN A 387 -4.25 -34.48 12.80
N ILE A 388 -4.56 -33.31 12.23
CA ILE A 388 -4.48 -33.06 10.79
C ILE A 388 -3.10 -32.50 10.48
N SER A 389 -2.45 -32.97 9.41
CA SER A 389 -1.12 -32.49 9.01
C SER A 389 -1.11 -32.13 7.53
N TYR A 390 -0.40 -31.07 7.18
CA TYR A 390 -0.27 -30.57 5.80
C TYR A 390 1.11 -30.85 5.22
N LYS A 391 1.21 -30.94 3.88
CA LYS A 391 2.48 -31.21 3.19
C LYS A 391 3.55 -30.17 3.55
N CYS A 392 3.18 -28.90 3.63
CA CYS A 392 4.08 -27.82 4.00
C CYS A 392 4.67 -28.00 5.42
N LEU A 393 3.84 -28.34 6.40
CA LEU A 393 4.26 -28.58 7.79
C LEU A 393 5.25 -29.75 7.91
N ARG A 394 5.06 -30.78 7.07
CA ARG A 394 5.91 -31.99 7.11
C ARG A 394 7.23 -31.82 6.37
N LYS A 395 7.31 -30.93 5.38
CA LYS A 395 8.41 -30.95 4.40
C LYS A 395 9.11 -29.61 4.17
N THR A 396 8.45 -28.47 4.34
CA THR A 396 8.99 -27.19 3.85
C THR A 396 8.94 -26.03 4.83
N LEU A 397 8.00 -26.01 5.78
CA LEU A 397 7.81 -24.87 6.69
C LEU A 397 8.95 -24.80 7.71
N LYS A 398 9.75 -23.73 7.64
CA LYS A 398 10.93 -23.50 8.48
C LYS A 398 10.72 -22.45 9.54
N VAL A 399 10.00 -21.37 9.20
CA VAL A 399 9.84 -20.20 10.09
C VAL A 399 8.36 -19.85 10.21
N ILE A 400 7.93 -19.62 11.45
CA ILE A 400 6.65 -18.98 11.75
C ILE A 400 6.93 -17.61 12.37
N THR A 401 6.35 -16.56 11.81
CA THR A 401 6.43 -15.21 12.36
C THR A 401 5.06 -14.76 12.84
N VAL A 402 4.98 -14.17 14.03
CA VAL A 402 3.73 -13.65 14.59
C VAL A 402 3.92 -12.18 14.94
N ASN A 403 3.29 -11.31 14.17
CA ASN A 403 3.28 -9.88 14.40
C ASN A 403 2.08 -9.48 15.26
N ASN A 404 2.26 -8.48 16.12
CA ASN A 404 1.20 -7.94 16.97
C ASN A 404 0.56 -8.99 17.92
N PHE A 405 1.36 -9.93 18.41
CA PHE A 405 0.91 -11.01 19.28
C PHE A 405 0.27 -10.47 20.57
N GLY A 406 -0.99 -10.84 20.80
CA GLY A 406 -1.77 -10.44 21.96
C GLY A 406 -1.77 -11.49 23.07
N GLY A 407 -1.45 -12.75 22.74
CA GLY A 407 -1.51 -13.87 23.68
C GLY A 407 -2.92 -14.40 23.90
N GLY A 408 -3.84 -14.21 22.94
CA GLY A 408 -5.18 -14.76 22.99
C GLY A 408 -5.19 -16.30 22.94
N SER A 409 -6.27 -16.93 23.43
CA SER A 409 -6.39 -18.40 23.45
C SER A 409 -6.31 -19.01 22.04
N ASN A 410 -6.94 -18.36 21.05
CA ASN A 410 -6.93 -18.83 19.66
C ASN A 410 -5.52 -18.76 19.06
N GLU A 411 -4.80 -17.65 19.28
CA GLU A 411 -3.40 -17.48 18.88
C GLU A 411 -2.53 -18.61 19.48
N LEU A 412 -2.71 -18.91 20.77
CA LEU A 412 -1.95 -19.98 21.43
C LEU A 412 -2.29 -21.37 20.90
N ASN A 413 -3.57 -21.65 20.65
CA ASN A 413 -4.03 -22.96 20.20
C ASN A 413 -3.48 -23.30 18.81
N ILE A 414 -3.56 -22.36 17.85
CA ILE A 414 -3.00 -22.58 16.52
C ILE A 414 -1.47 -22.70 16.54
N LEU A 415 -0.78 -21.86 17.33
CA LEU A 415 0.68 -21.95 17.44
C LEU A 415 1.13 -23.27 18.06
N ARG A 416 0.45 -23.76 19.10
CA ARG A 416 0.72 -25.09 19.66
C ARG A 416 0.52 -26.20 18.63
N TYR A 417 -0.56 -26.13 17.86
CA TYR A 417 -0.83 -27.07 16.79
C TYR A 417 0.31 -27.07 15.74
N LEU A 418 0.72 -25.89 15.27
CA LEU A 418 1.77 -25.74 14.27
C LEU A 418 3.14 -26.20 14.80
N ILE A 419 3.50 -25.84 16.03
CA ILE A 419 4.77 -26.25 16.66
C ILE A 419 4.81 -27.76 16.87
N ARG A 420 3.71 -28.36 17.36
CA ARG A 420 3.61 -29.82 17.54
C ARG A 420 3.72 -30.55 16.21
N SER A 421 2.99 -30.09 15.20
CA SER A 421 2.93 -30.73 13.89
C SER A 421 4.22 -30.58 13.09
N GLY A 422 4.77 -29.36 13.01
CA GLY A 422 6.00 -29.07 12.28
C GLY A 422 7.27 -29.52 13.01
N GLY A 423 7.31 -29.36 14.34
CA GLY A 423 8.43 -29.79 15.18
C GLY A 423 8.56 -31.32 15.28
N GLY A 424 7.43 -32.05 15.24
CA GLY A 424 7.44 -33.51 15.15
C GLY A 424 8.16 -34.04 13.92
N CYS A 425 8.05 -33.34 12.79
CA CYS A 425 8.71 -33.68 11.53
C CYS A 425 10.16 -33.16 11.42
N GLY A 426 10.60 -32.30 12.34
CA GLY A 426 11.97 -31.77 12.36
C GLY A 426 12.29 -30.73 11.27
N VAL A 427 11.28 -30.18 10.60
CA VAL A 427 11.47 -29.17 9.54
C VAL A 427 11.32 -27.75 10.07
N LEU A 428 10.42 -27.54 11.03
CA LEU A 428 10.20 -26.23 11.65
C LEU A 428 11.40 -25.89 12.54
N GLU A 429 12.13 -24.83 12.16
CA GLU A 429 13.35 -24.40 12.83
C GLU A 429 13.02 -23.45 13.99
N ARG A 430 12.19 -22.44 13.74
CA ARG A 430 11.88 -21.41 14.74
C ARG A 430 10.52 -20.72 14.60
N VAL A 431 10.08 -20.15 15.71
CA VAL A 431 8.90 -19.27 15.82
C VAL A 431 9.36 -17.93 16.37
N GLU A 432 9.15 -16.86 15.61
CA GLU A 432 9.46 -15.47 15.97
C GLU A 432 8.17 -14.76 16.38
N ILE A 433 8.12 -14.25 17.60
CA ILE A 433 6.93 -13.61 18.17
C ILE A 433 7.26 -12.15 18.46
N TYR A 434 6.61 -11.23 17.75
CA TYR A 434 6.68 -9.80 17.96
C TYR A 434 5.46 -9.35 18.76
N MET A 435 5.69 -8.89 19.99
CA MET A 435 4.63 -8.52 20.91
C MET A 435 3.87 -7.29 20.44
N ARG A 436 2.55 -7.26 20.67
CA ARG A 436 1.76 -6.05 20.49
C ARG A 436 2.22 -4.97 21.47
N ASN A 437 2.42 -3.76 20.97
CA ASN A 437 2.72 -2.62 21.81
C ASN A 437 1.51 -2.31 22.72
N THR A 438 1.71 -2.31 24.04
CA THR A 438 0.68 -2.03 25.05
C THR A 438 1.28 -1.17 26.16
N SER A 439 0.54 -0.15 26.60
CA SER A 439 0.95 0.72 27.72
C SER A 439 0.73 0.07 29.09
N LYS A 440 0.10 -1.12 29.15
CA LYS A 440 -0.23 -1.81 30.40
C LYS A 440 0.80 -2.91 30.71
N GLU A 441 1.68 -2.64 31.66
CA GLU A 441 2.78 -3.54 32.03
C GLU A 441 2.30 -4.94 32.46
N ASN A 442 1.22 -5.03 33.24
CA ASN A 442 0.65 -6.32 33.65
C ASN A 442 0.18 -7.18 32.45
N GLN A 443 -0.38 -6.54 31.43
CA GLN A 443 -0.82 -7.23 30.21
C GLN A 443 0.40 -7.71 29.42
N ARG A 444 1.43 -6.86 29.30
CA ARG A 444 2.71 -7.22 28.67
C ARG A 444 3.34 -8.44 29.33
N MET A 445 3.48 -8.44 30.66
CA MET A 445 4.05 -9.57 31.40
C MET A 445 3.26 -10.86 31.21
N THR A 446 1.92 -10.77 31.20
CA THR A 446 1.05 -11.93 30.93
C THR A 446 1.24 -12.47 29.52
N THR A 447 1.28 -11.60 28.51
CA THR A 447 1.50 -11.99 27.11
C THR A 447 2.89 -12.60 26.92
N LEU A 448 3.92 -12.07 27.59
CA LEU A 448 5.29 -12.61 27.55
C LEU A 448 5.35 -14.00 28.18
N ALA A 449 4.72 -14.21 29.33
CA ALA A 449 4.62 -15.53 29.95
C ALA A 449 3.92 -16.53 29.03
N ARG A 450 2.82 -16.12 28.37
CA ARG A 450 2.09 -16.94 27.40
C ARG A 450 2.92 -17.29 26.16
N ALA A 451 3.69 -16.34 25.63
CA ALA A 451 4.61 -16.58 24.53
C ALA A 451 5.71 -17.58 24.92
N ALA A 452 6.34 -17.39 26.09
CA ALA A 452 7.38 -18.27 26.61
C ALA A 452 6.89 -19.71 26.83
N MET A 453 5.62 -19.90 27.18
CA MET A 453 5.02 -21.24 27.31
C MET A 453 5.02 -22.02 25.99
N LEU A 454 5.06 -21.37 24.83
CA LEU A 454 5.08 -22.06 23.54
C LEU A 454 6.36 -22.88 23.35
N GLN A 455 7.48 -22.47 23.95
CA GLN A 455 8.74 -23.22 23.91
C GLN A 455 8.60 -24.63 24.52
N ARG A 456 7.69 -24.82 25.48
CA ARG A 456 7.42 -26.12 26.10
C ARG A 456 6.67 -27.08 25.18
N THR A 457 6.12 -26.59 24.08
CA THR A 457 5.37 -27.42 23.11
C THR A 457 6.28 -28.37 22.34
N SER A 458 7.54 -27.97 22.09
CA SER A 458 8.54 -28.81 21.43
C SER A 458 9.95 -28.37 21.82
N GLY A 459 10.79 -29.33 22.25
CA GLY A 459 12.20 -29.08 22.48
C GLY A 459 13.04 -28.93 21.20
N ARG A 460 12.45 -29.16 20.02
CA ARG A 460 13.15 -29.10 18.72
C ARG A 460 13.02 -27.77 17.99
N VAL A 461 12.05 -26.94 18.39
CA VAL A 461 11.72 -25.67 17.71
C VAL A 461 12.15 -24.53 18.62
N GLN A 462 12.91 -23.58 18.09
CA GLN A 462 13.31 -22.39 18.85
C GLN A 462 12.19 -21.35 18.87
N VAL A 463 11.76 -20.89 20.05
CA VAL A 463 10.80 -19.79 20.18
C VAL A 463 11.54 -18.52 20.60
N LEU A 464 11.53 -17.52 19.73
CA LEU A 464 12.14 -16.21 19.93
C LEU A 464 11.05 -15.18 20.20
N VAL A 465 11.16 -14.44 21.30
CA VAL A 465 10.21 -13.40 21.69
C VAL A 465 10.91 -12.04 21.59
N HIS A 466 10.38 -11.17 20.75
CA HIS A 466 10.90 -9.84 20.50
C HIS A 466 9.99 -8.78 21.14
N ASN A 467 10.61 -7.86 21.87
CA ASN A 467 9.97 -6.63 22.31
C ASN A 467 10.05 -5.61 21.17
N VAL A 468 8.91 -5.03 20.81
CA VAL A 468 8.81 -3.91 19.86
C VAL A 468 9.00 -2.60 20.60
#